data_AF-A0A3C2ABJ6-F1
#
_entry.id   AF-A0A3C2ABJ6-F1
#
_cell.length_a   1.000
_cell.length_b   1.000
_cell.length_c   1.000
_cell.angle_alpha   90.00
_cell.angle_beta   90.00
_cell.angle_gamma   90.00
#
_symmetry.space_group_name_H-M   'P 1'
#
loop_
_entity.id
_entity.type
_entity.pdbx_description
1 polymer ?
#
loop_
_entity_poly.entity_id
_entity_poly.type
_entity_poly.pdbx_seq_one_letter_code
_entity_poly.pdbx_strand_id
1 'polypeptide(L)'
;GKDERSFSHIHVVFTNQLIATWEDDDSRYHARSSVYGFPSIISTAGIVEAPAKPREFYLMKQQYGMMGMDDLAIAEFKRKFEGRFIDYNDPHMTEVCKGYAAQALFFHITGEPFCEDKGCRLFNAHWQEELIYSQLESPYEFCKAHTDMLKKIIRNGLTQT
;
A
#
# COMPACT_ATOMS: atom_id res chain seq x y z
N GLY A 1 -8.26 -3.57 -26.69
CA GLY A 1 -7.91 -4.02 -28.06
C GLY A 1 -6.72 -4.97 -28.06
N LYS A 2 -6.30 -5.54 -29.21
CA LYS A 2 -5.09 -6.39 -29.26
C LYS A 2 -3.80 -5.60 -28.93
N ASP A 3 -3.77 -4.31 -29.27
CA ASP A 3 -2.60 -3.43 -29.08
C ASP A 3 -2.33 -3.07 -27.62
N GLU A 4 -3.38 -3.06 -26.79
CA GLU A 4 -3.29 -2.83 -25.34
C GLU A 4 -2.56 -3.96 -24.61
N ARG A 5 -2.33 -5.13 -25.23
CA ARG A 5 -1.64 -6.26 -24.58
C ARG A 5 -0.11 -6.17 -24.66
N SER A 6 0.42 -5.10 -25.25
CA SER A 6 1.86 -4.87 -25.37
C SER A 6 2.43 -4.22 -24.11
N PHE A 7 3.74 -4.36 -23.90
CA PHE A 7 4.45 -3.73 -22.77
C PHE A 7 4.50 -2.20 -22.82
N SER A 8 4.02 -1.57 -23.89
CA SER A 8 3.82 -0.11 -23.91
C SER A 8 2.61 0.35 -23.10
N HIS A 9 1.79 -0.59 -22.61
CA HIS A 9 0.63 -0.31 -21.78
C HIS A 9 0.78 -1.00 -20.41
N ILE A 10 0.57 -0.23 -19.35
CA ILE A 10 0.42 -0.76 -18.01
C ILE A 10 -1.06 -0.96 -17.71
N HIS A 11 -1.40 -2.11 -17.12
CA HIS A 11 -2.74 -2.42 -16.65
C HIS A 11 -2.74 -2.45 -15.13
N VAL A 12 -3.46 -1.50 -14.53
CA VAL A 12 -3.62 -1.41 -13.07
C VAL A 12 -5.10 -1.56 -12.74
N VAL A 13 -5.43 -2.59 -11.96
CA VAL A 13 -6.79 -2.86 -11.50
C VAL A 13 -6.91 -2.43 -10.05
N PHE A 14 -7.87 -1.53 -9.78
CA PHE A 14 -8.29 -1.21 -8.42
C PHE A 14 -9.52 -2.04 -8.05
N THR A 15 -9.50 -2.63 -6.85
CA THR A 15 -10.61 -3.41 -6.31
C THR A 15 -10.84 -3.07 -4.84
N ASN A 16 -12.09 -3.22 -4.39
CA ASN A 16 -12.45 -3.17 -2.97
C ASN A 16 -12.51 -4.58 -2.33
N GLN A 17 -12.19 -5.63 -3.08
CA GLN A 17 -12.13 -7.00 -2.57
C GLN A 17 -10.79 -7.22 -1.86
N LEU A 18 -10.82 -7.94 -0.73
CA LEU A 18 -9.59 -8.42 -0.10
C LEU A 18 -8.89 -9.41 -1.04
N ILE A 19 -7.57 -9.25 -1.16
CA ILE A 19 -6.71 -10.15 -1.90
C ILE A 19 -5.66 -10.72 -0.95
N ALA A 20 -5.20 -11.93 -1.24
CA ALA A 20 -4.19 -12.59 -0.45
C ALA A 20 -3.27 -13.44 -1.33
N THR A 21 -2.04 -13.64 -0.88
CA THR A 21 -1.11 -14.62 -1.45
C THR A 21 -0.86 -15.72 -0.43
N TRP A 22 -0.59 -16.92 -0.91
CA TRP A 22 -0.10 -18.01 -0.06
C TRP A 22 1.38 -17.78 0.23
N GLU A 23 1.79 -17.94 1.49
CA GLU A 23 3.18 -17.90 1.92
C GLU A 23 3.57 -19.28 2.45
N ASP A 24 4.61 -19.90 1.86
CA ASP A 24 5.00 -21.27 2.21
C ASP A 24 5.67 -21.34 3.60
N ASP A 25 6.42 -20.29 3.97
CA ASP A 25 7.21 -20.23 5.22
C ASP A 25 6.36 -20.41 6.49
N ASP A 26 5.14 -19.86 6.51
CA ASP A 26 4.20 -20.02 7.63
C ASP A 26 2.89 -20.72 7.24
N SER A 27 2.84 -21.29 6.02
CA SER A 27 1.75 -22.14 5.50
C SER A 27 0.35 -21.54 5.70
N ARG A 28 0.19 -20.26 5.37
CA ARG A 28 -1.10 -19.57 5.42
C ARG A 28 -1.21 -18.48 4.36
N TYR A 29 -2.44 -17.98 4.19
CA TYR A 29 -2.72 -16.82 3.36
C TYR A 29 -2.38 -15.52 4.08
N HIS A 30 -1.66 -14.64 3.40
CA HIS A 30 -1.36 -13.28 3.83
C HIS A 30 -2.17 -12.30 2.99
N ALA A 31 -2.97 -11.48 3.65
CA ALA A 31 -3.63 -10.37 2.97
C ALA A 31 -2.57 -9.45 2.34
N ARG A 32 -2.88 -8.90 1.17
CA ARG A 32 -1.99 -7.96 0.47
C ARG A 32 -2.75 -6.70 0.10
N SER A 33 -2.07 -5.56 0.20
CA SER A 33 -2.55 -4.29 -0.37
C SER A 33 -2.45 -4.30 -1.90
N SER A 34 -1.46 -5.00 -2.44
CA SER A 34 -1.20 -5.08 -3.88
C SER A 34 -0.52 -6.38 -4.28
N VAL A 35 -0.70 -6.77 -5.54
CA VAL A 35 0.05 -7.83 -6.21
C VAL A 35 0.51 -7.27 -7.56
N TYR A 36 1.82 -7.29 -7.79
CA TYR A 36 2.41 -6.73 -9.00
C TYR A 36 2.63 -7.80 -10.06
N GLY A 37 2.09 -7.54 -11.25
CA GLY A 37 2.04 -8.47 -12.36
C GLY A 37 1.51 -7.80 -13.63
N PHE A 38 1.10 -8.61 -14.60
CA PHE A 38 0.52 -8.15 -15.87
C PHE A 38 -0.89 -8.75 -16.03
N PRO A 39 -1.92 -8.20 -15.37
CA PRO A 39 -2.01 -6.87 -14.75
C PRO A 39 -1.55 -6.79 -13.29
N SER A 40 -1.30 -5.57 -12.81
CA SER A 40 -1.11 -5.29 -11.38
C SER A 40 -2.46 -5.05 -10.70
N ILE A 41 -2.64 -5.58 -9.50
CA ILE A 41 -3.89 -5.49 -8.74
C ILE A 41 -3.62 -4.74 -7.43
N ILE A 42 -4.43 -3.71 -7.15
CA ILE A 42 -4.38 -2.91 -5.92
C ILE A 42 -5.73 -3.04 -5.22
N SER A 43 -5.72 -3.43 -3.95
CA SER A 43 -6.90 -3.61 -3.11
C SER A 43 -7.02 -2.50 -2.09
N THR A 44 -8.10 -1.70 -2.16
CA THR A 44 -8.38 -0.66 -1.16
C THR A 44 -8.76 -1.25 0.20
N ALA A 45 -9.41 -2.43 0.22
CA ALA A 45 -9.62 -3.18 1.46
C ALA A 45 -8.29 -3.76 1.98
N GLY A 46 -7.42 -4.22 1.09
CA GLY A 46 -6.07 -4.68 1.44
C GLY A 46 -5.23 -3.58 2.10
N ILE A 47 -5.31 -2.34 1.62
CA ILE A 47 -4.63 -1.18 2.24
C ILE A 47 -5.05 -0.98 3.71
N VAL A 48 -6.31 -1.23 4.05
CA VAL A 48 -6.84 -1.11 5.41
C VAL A 48 -6.45 -2.31 6.28
N GLU A 49 -6.52 -3.52 5.73
CA GLU A 49 -6.46 -4.75 6.52
C GLU A 49 -5.12 -5.48 6.50
N ALA A 50 -4.31 -5.34 5.44
CA ALA A 50 -3.09 -6.12 5.26
C ALA A 50 -1.91 -5.59 6.10
N PRO A 51 -1.59 -4.28 6.12
CA PRO A 51 -0.55 -3.77 7.00
C PRO A 51 -0.97 -3.91 8.46
N ALA A 52 -0.05 -4.34 9.32
CA ALA A 52 -0.30 -4.49 10.73
C ALA A 52 -0.64 -3.14 11.38
N LYS A 53 -1.70 -3.11 12.19
CA LYS A 53 -2.07 -1.94 12.99
C LYS A 53 -1.05 -1.76 14.13
N PRO A 54 -0.98 -0.58 14.80
CA PRO A 54 -0.05 -0.39 15.92
C PRO A 54 -0.17 -1.49 16.99
N ARG A 55 0.94 -1.91 17.60
CA ARG A 55 0.94 -3.03 18.54
C ARG A 55 -0.03 -2.82 19.72
N GLU A 56 -0.16 -1.60 20.19
CA GLU A 56 -1.05 -1.26 21.31
C GLU A 56 -2.52 -1.53 20.96
N PHE A 57 -2.89 -1.48 19.68
CA PHE A 57 -4.23 -1.81 19.20
C PHE A 57 -4.59 -3.26 19.58
N TYR A 58 -3.70 -4.20 19.31
CA TYR A 58 -3.94 -5.62 19.58
C TYR A 58 -3.98 -5.94 21.08
N LEU A 59 -3.08 -5.32 21.87
CA LEU A 59 -3.09 -5.47 23.32
C LEU A 59 -4.41 -5.02 23.94
N MET A 60 -4.91 -3.86 23.48
CA MET A 60 -6.17 -3.32 23.98
C MET A 60 -7.37 -4.13 23.47
N LYS A 61 -7.37 -4.60 22.21
CA LYS A 61 -8.39 -5.53 21.69
C LYS A 61 -8.49 -6.81 22.52
N GLN A 62 -7.36 -7.39 22.88
CA GLN A 62 -7.33 -8.58 23.74
C GLN A 62 -7.93 -8.28 25.13
N GLN A 63 -7.53 -7.17 25.76
CA GLN A 63 -8.01 -6.79 27.09
C GLN A 63 -9.54 -6.60 27.14
N TYR A 64 -10.10 -5.85 26.18
CA TYR A 64 -11.54 -5.57 26.16
C TYR A 64 -12.36 -6.82 25.79
N GLY A 65 -11.85 -7.67 24.89
CA GLY A 65 -12.49 -8.94 24.55
C GLY A 65 -12.57 -9.88 25.77
N MET A 66 -11.54 -9.92 26.61
CA MET A 66 -11.57 -10.68 27.87
C MET A 66 -12.59 -10.15 28.88
N MET A 67 -12.98 -8.88 28.77
CA MET A 67 -13.97 -8.24 29.64
C MET A 67 -15.39 -8.27 29.03
N GLY A 68 -15.57 -8.80 27.81
CA GLY A 68 -16.85 -8.78 27.09
C GLY A 68 -17.32 -7.36 26.72
N MET A 69 -16.37 -6.42 26.58
CA MET A 69 -16.64 -5.00 26.36
C MET A 69 -16.34 -4.56 24.92
N ASP A 70 -16.62 -5.42 23.94
CA ASP A 70 -16.26 -5.19 22.53
C ASP A 70 -16.83 -3.88 21.97
N ASP A 71 -18.06 -3.51 22.32
CA ASP A 71 -18.69 -2.27 21.86
C ASP A 71 -18.00 -1.01 22.41
N LEU A 72 -17.60 -1.03 23.69
CA LEU A 72 -16.83 0.05 24.32
C LEU A 72 -15.42 0.13 23.73
N ALA A 73 -14.84 -1.01 23.39
CA ALA A 73 -13.55 -1.11 22.74
C ALA A 73 -13.55 -0.36 21.40
N ILE A 74 -14.58 -0.54 20.57
CA ILE A 74 -14.70 0.14 19.27
C ILE A 74 -14.66 1.66 19.42
N ALA A 75 -15.44 2.23 20.35
CA ALA A 75 -15.50 3.67 20.57
C ALA A 75 -14.16 4.24 21.09
N GLU A 76 -13.46 3.50 21.95
CA GLU A 76 -12.17 3.90 22.48
C GLU A 76 -11.03 3.71 21.46
N PHE A 77 -11.07 2.66 20.64
CA PHE A 77 -10.14 2.44 19.54
C PHE A 77 -10.14 3.62 18.58
N LYS A 78 -11.34 4.03 18.15
CA LYS A 78 -11.49 5.16 17.21
C LYS A 78 -10.87 6.44 17.74
N ARG A 79 -11.01 6.74 19.03
CA ARG A 79 -10.37 7.92 19.64
C ARG A 79 -8.87 7.76 19.83
N LYS A 80 -8.42 6.62 20.35
CA LYS A 80 -7.03 6.43 20.79
C LYS A 80 -6.05 6.24 19.65
N PHE A 81 -6.53 5.73 18.51
CA PHE A 81 -5.72 5.43 17.34
C PHE A 81 -6.13 6.25 16.12
N GLU A 82 -6.90 7.33 16.31
CA GLU A 82 -7.26 8.25 15.24
C GLU A 82 -5.99 8.71 14.50
N GLY A 83 -6.00 8.57 13.17
CA GLY A 83 -4.86 8.94 12.31
C GLY A 83 -3.64 8.01 12.37
N ARG A 84 -3.67 6.91 13.14
CA ARG A 84 -2.55 5.95 13.23
C ARG A 84 -2.68 4.74 12.30
N PHE A 85 -3.78 4.64 11.56
CA PHE A 85 -3.98 3.68 10.48
C PHE A 85 -5.01 4.22 9.49
N ILE A 86 -4.91 3.77 8.24
CA ILE A 86 -5.92 4.06 7.20
C ILE A 86 -7.14 3.18 7.45
N ASP A 87 -8.32 3.79 7.54
CA ASP A 87 -9.60 3.09 7.70
C ASP A 87 -10.46 3.18 6.43
N TYR A 88 -11.57 2.46 6.40
CA TYR A 88 -12.55 2.59 5.33
C TYR A 88 -13.10 4.02 5.26
N ASN A 89 -13.19 4.56 4.04
CA ASN A 89 -13.59 5.94 3.75
C ASN A 89 -12.63 7.01 4.30
N ASP A 90 -11.39 6.65 4.62
CA ASP A 90 -10.36 7.63 4.95
C ASP A 90 -10.14 8.60 3.76
N PRO A 91 -10.16 9.93 3.99
CA PRO A 91 -9.99 10.91 2.93
C PRO A 91 -8.63 10.81 2.21
N HIS A 92 -7.62 10.22 2.85
CA HIS A 92 -6.28 10.04 2.30
C HIS A 92 -6.15 8.77 1.44
N MET A 93 -7.18 7.92 1.32
CA MET A 93 -7.13 6.67 0.55
C MET A 93 -6.67 6.91 -0.91
N THR A 94 -7.13 8.00 -1.54
CA THR A 94 -6.71 8.36 -2.90
C THR A 94 -5.22 8.64 -2.97
N GLU A 95 -4.65 9.34 -1.98
CA GLU A 95 -3.21 9.59 -1.92
C GLU A 95 -2.45 8.29 -1.75
N VAL A 96 -2.85 7.43 -0.82
CA VAL A 96 -2.21 6.12 -0.64
C VAL A 96 -2.26 5.28 -1.93
N CYS A 97 -3.41 5.29 -2.63
CA CYS A 97 -3.57 4.60 -3.91
C CYS A 97 -2.60 5.10 -5.01
N LYS A 98 -2.27 6.39 -5.03
CA LYS A 98 -1.26 6.93 -5.98
C LYS A 98 0.12 6.32 -5.74
N GLY A 99 0.49 6.06 -4.47
CA GLY A 99 1.73 5.35 -4.14
C GLY A 99 1.76 3.93 -4.65
N TYR A 100 0.69 3.17 -4.40
CA TYR A 100 0.55 1.81 -4.93
C TYR A 100 0.52 1.76 -6.46
N ALA A 101 -0.06 2.78 -7.12
CA ALA A 101 0.01 2.94 -8.57
C ALA A 101 1.43 3.23 -9.05
N ALA A 102 2.19 4.04 -8.31
CA ALA A 102 3.60 4.27 -8.59
C ALA A 102 4.41 2.96 -8.45
N GLN A 103 4.17 2.16 -7.41
CA GLN A 103 4.80 0.84 -7.26
C GLN A 103 4.49 -0.08 -8.46
N ALA A 104 3.25 -0.08 -8.96
CA ALA A 104 2.89 -0.81 -10.18
C ALA A 104 3.65 -0.30 -11.41
N LEU A 105 3.79 1.03 -11.55
CA LEU A 105 4.55 1.64 -12.63
C LEU A 105 6.03 1.24 -12.57
N PHE A 106 6.66 1.34 -11.40
CA PHE A 106 8.06 0.97 -11.24
C PHE A 106 8.26 -0.52 -11.52
N PHE A 107 7.41 -1.40 -11.00
CA PHE A 107 7.44 -2.82 -11.33
C PHE A 107 7.34 -3.08 -12.84
N HIS A 108 6.42 -2.42 -13.54
CA HIS A 108 6.26 -2.58 -14.99
C HIS A 108 7.53 -2.21 -15.77
N ILE A 109 8.32 -1.26 -15.25
CA ILE A 109 9.53 -0.74 -15.91
C ILE A 109 10.79 -1.50 -15.51
N THR A 110 10.93 -1.85 -14.22
CA THR A 110 12.17 -2.36 -13.64
C THR A 110 12.10 -3.83 -13.25
N GLY A 111 10.89 -4.38 -13.11
CA GLY A 111 10.64 -5.69 -12.48
C GLY A 111 10.62 -5.64 -10.94
N GLU A 112 10.91 -4.49 -10.33
CA GLU A 112 11.05 -4.34 -8.88
C GLU A 112 10.09 -3.25 -8.35
N PRO A 113 9.09 -3.59 -7.53
CA PRO A 113 8.10 -2.62 -7.04
C PRO A 113 8.58 -1.82 -5.82
N PHE A 114 9.54 -2.36 -5.07
CA PHE A 114 9.78 -1.97 -3.69
C PHE A 114 11.10 -1.25 -3.47
N CYS A 115 11.08 -0.33 -2.50
CA CYS A 115 12.23 0.38 -1.99
C CYS A 115 12.40 0.09 -0.49
N GLU A 116 13.64 0.10 0.00
CA GLU A 116 13.94 -0.04 1.42
C GLU A 116 13.92 1.30 2.18
N ASP A 117 13.92 2.42 1.45
CA ASP A 117 13.85 3.76 2.05
C ASP A 117 12.43 4.04 2.55
N LYS A 118 12.29 4.15 3.88
CA LYS A 118 11.01 4.40 4.57
C LYS A 118 10.31 5.68 4.12
N GLY A 119 11.05 6.69 3.67
CA GLY A 119 10.45 7.94 3.18
C GLY A 119 10.03 7.88 1.71
N CYS A 120 10.38 6.83 0.97
CA CYS A 120 10.01 6.68 -0.41
C CYS A 120 8.58 6.12 -0.53
N ARG A 121 7.76 6.66 -1.43
CA ARG A 121 6.42 6.10 -1.72
C ARG A 121 6.43 4.68 -2.29
N LEU A 122 7.61 4.17 -2.67
CA LEU A 122 7.81 2.77 -3.05
C LEU A 122 8.17 1.86 -1.87
N PHE A 123 8.17 2.37 -0.64
CA PHE A 123 8.49 1.57 0.54
C PHE A 123 7.53 0.39 0.70
N ASN A 124 8.08 -0.80 1.00
CA ASN A 124 7.29 -1.99 1.30
C ASN A 124 6.82 -1.95 2.77
N ALA A 125 5.82 -1.12 3.05
CA ALA A 125 5.28 -0.96 4.38
C ALA A 125 4.55 -2.23 4.85
N HIS A 126 4.98 -2.77 6.00
CA HIS A 126 4.30 -3.89 6.65
C HIS A 126 3.42 -3.44 7.82
N TRP A 127 3.62 -2.21 8.30
CA TRP A 127 2.81 -1.59 9.35
C TRP A 127 2.05 -0.37 8.82
N GLN A 128 0.88 -0.12 9.39
CA GLN A 128 0.05 1.05 9.07
C GLN A 128 0.78 2.38 9.29
N GLU A 129 1.58 2.49 10.35
CA GLU A 129 2.37 3.70 10.63
C GLU A 129 3.47 3.92 9.59
N GLU A 130 4.09 2.85 9.08
CA GLU A 130 5.07 2.93 8.00
C GLU A 130 4.41 3.31 6.67
N LEU A 131 3.21 2.77 6.42
CA LEU A 131 2.41 3.12 5.24
C LEU A 131 2.06 4.60 5.27
N ILE A 132 1.52 5.10 6.38
CA ILE A 132 1.19 6.52 6.55
C ILE A 132 2.43 7.39 6.36
N TYR A 133 3.54 7.05 7.01
CA TYR A 133 4.77 7.82 6.89
C TYR A 133 5.25 7.91 5.43
N SER A 134 5.39 6.77 4.76
CA SER A 134 5.89 6.70 3.37
C SER A 134 4.96 7.35 2.35
N GLN A 135 3.65 7.36 2.59
CA GLN A 135 2.66 7.85 1.64
C GLN A 135 2.20 9.29 1.88
N LEU A 136 2.22 9.78 3.12
CA LEU A 136 1.56 11.01 3.53
C LEU A 136 2.49 11.99 4.27
N GLU A 137 3.44 11.52 5.06
CA GLU A 137 4.19 12.38 6.00
C GLU A 137 5.66 12.61 5.62
N SER A 138 6.23 11.73 4.79
CA SER A 138 7.62 11.85 4.35
C SER A 138 7.90 13.23 3.71
N PRO A 139 9.06 13.84 3.98
CA PRO A 139 9.41 15.15 3.41
C PRO A 139 9.69 15.10 1.89
N TYR A 140 9.67 13.92 1.27
CA TYR A 140 9.83 13.73 -0.17
C TYR A 140 8.97 12.56 -0.65
N GLU A 141 8.55 12.58 -1.92
CA GLU A 141 7.72 11.50 -2.49
C GLU A 141 8.54 10.28 -2.90
N PHE A 142 9.73 10.49 -3.46
CA PHE A 142 10.60 9.41 -3.93
C PHE A 142 12.03 9.68 -3.46
N CYS A 143 12.73 8.63 -3.03
CA CYS A 143 14.14 8.77 -2.71
C CYS A 143 14.93 9.25 -3.95
N LYS A 144 16.16 9.72 -3.75
CA LYS A 144 16.98 10.28 -4.84
C LYS A 144 17.08 9.32 -6.03
N ALA A 145 17.28 8.02 -5.78
CA ALA A 145 17.40 7.01 -6.82
C ALA A 145 16.12 6.93 -7.69
N HIS A 146 14.95 6.80 -7.06
CA HIS A 146 13.68 6.69 -7.78
C HIS A 146 13.27 8.01 -8.45
N THR A 147 13.61 9.16 -7.86
CA THR A 147 13.46 10.47 -8.52
C THR A 147 14.28 10.55 -9.80
N ASP A 148 15.55 10.12 -9.76
CA ASP A 148 16.44 10.14 -10.92
C ASP A 148 15.96 9.16 -12.02
N MET A 149 15.39 8.01 -11.64
CA MET A 149 14.74 7.08 -12.57
C MET A 149 13.51 7.70 -13.24
N LEU A 150 12.61 8.31 -12.47
CA LEU A 150 11.40 8.94 -13.01
C LEU A 150 11.73 10.05 -14.02
N LYS A 151 12.75 10.88 -13.72
CA LYS A 151 13.24 11.91 -14.65
C LYS A 151 13.74 11.32 -15.97
N LYS A 152 14.42 10.17 -15.94
CA LYS A 152 14.87 9.49 -17.17
C LYS A 152 13.69 8.97 -17.98
N ILE A 153 12.69 8.37 -17.34
CA ILE A 153 11.47 7.86 -18.00
C ILE A 153 10.75 9.00 -18.72
N ILE A 154 10.52 10.13 -18.03
CA ILE A 154 9.83 11.29 -18.61
C ILE A 154 10.61 11.86 -19.80
N ARG A 155 11.94 11.99 -19.69
CA ARG A 155 12.80 12.48 -20.79
C ARG A 155 12.76 11.56 -22.02
N ASN A 156 12.76 10.25 -21.81
CA ASN A 156 12.71 9.27 -22.90
C ASN A 156 11.32 9.20 -23.57
N GLY A 157 10.25 9.57 -22.85
CA GLY A 157 8.90 9.71 -23.42
C GLY A 157 8.74 10.97 -24.27
N LEU A 158 9.32 12.10 -23.84
CA LEU A 158 9.26 13.38 -24.55
C LEU A 158 10.11 13.43 -25.82
N THR A 159 11.06 12.50 -25.99
CA THR A 159 11.90 12.40 -27.19
C THR A 159 11.33 11.46 -28.26
N GLN A 160 10.23 10.77 -27.95
CA GLN A 160 9.52 9.85 -28.85
C GLN A 160 8.20 10.43 -29.39
N THR A 161 7.92 11.71 -29.13
CA THR A 161 6.81 12.50 -29.69
C THR A 161 7.35 13.60 -30.58
#